data_AF-A0A0T5XDS7-F1
#
_entry.id   AF-A0A0T5XDS7-F1
#
_cell.length_a   1.000
_cell.length_b   1.000
_cell.length_c   1.000
_cell.angle_alpha   90.00
_cell.angle_beta   90.00
_cell.angle_gamma   90.00
#
_symmetry.space_group_name_H-M   'P 1'
#
loop_
_entity.id
_entity.type
_entity.pdbx_description
1 polymer ?
#
loop_
_entity_poly.entity_id
_entity_poly.type
_entity_poly.pdbx_seq_one_letter_code
_entity_poly.pdbx_strand_id
1 'polypeptide(L)'
;MKDTITVHEEERTWLEALAQSWGVKLVFREYLGADMFARVSITSDGEAWVEMLQSFDPEDYYSRWGNRDIAPGELFRFLLLHEIAHLKLGHDRESIPKYVRTKEDWQRIIREREARADQWAKRRLRDPLPK
;
A
#
# COMPACT_ATOMS: atom_id res chain seq x y z
N MET A 1 -21.42 9.55 -12.54
CA MET A 1 -20.16 8.97 -13.07
C MET A 1 -19.29 8.71 -11.86
N LYS A 2 -18.60 7.57 -11.82
CA LYS A 2 -17.55 7.35 -10.82
C LYS A 2 -16.30 8.07 -11.34
N ASP A 3 -15.77 9.00 -10.55
CA ASP A 3 -14.61 9.81 -10.96
C ASP A 3 -13.33 9.00 -10.73
N THR A 4 -13.08 8.08 -11.65
CA THR A 4 -11.89 7.23 -11.64
C THR A 4 -10.63 8.08 -11.75
N ILE A 5 -9.70 7.90 -10.81
CA ILE A 5 -8.34 8.41 -10.94
C ILE A 5 -7.50 7.43 -11.75
N THR A 6 -6.62 7.93 -12.61
CA THR A 6 -5.72 7.13 -13.46
C THR A 6 -4.31 7.67 -13.31
N VAL A 7 -3.34 6.79 -13.15
CA VAL A 7 -1.93 7.18 -13.11
C VAL A 7 -1.50 7.68 -14.48
N HIS A 8 -1.06 8.94 -14.56
CA HIS A 8 -0.50 9.52 -15.78
C HIS A 8 1.01 9.26 -15.86
N GLU A 9 1.60 9.39 -17.05
CA GLU A 9 3.00 9.02 -17.28
C GLU A 9 4.00 9.76 -16.36
N GLU A 10 3.75 11.04 -16.09
CA GLU A 10 4.57 11.85 -15.17
C GLU A 10 4.48 11.32 -13.72
N GLU A 11 3.26 11.01 -13.26
CA GLU A 11 3.04 10.44 -11.93
C GLU A 11 3.63 9.04 -11.84
N ARG A 12 3.48 8.22 -12.88
CA ARG A 12 4.07 6.88 -12.99
C ARG A 12 5.57 6.95 -12.84
N THR A 13 6.25 7.78 -13.62
CA THR A 13 7.71 7.95 -13.57
C THR A 13 8.16 8.39 -12.18
N TRP A 14 7.43 9.32 -11.57
CA TRP A 14 7.73 9.79 -10.22
C TRP A 14 7.54 8.70 -9.15
N LEU A 15 6.45 7.91 -9.24
CA LEU A 15 6.17 6.79 -8.34
C LEU A 15 7.19 5.66 -8.48
N GLU A 16 7.63 5.36 -9.70
CA GLU A 16 8.67 4.36 -9.98
C GLU A 16 10.02 4.79 -9.40
N ALA A 17 10.41 6.06 -9.56
CA ALA A 17 11.61 6.62 -8.94
C ALA A 17 11.52 6.59 -7.40
N LEU A 18 10.35 6.91 -6.84
CA LEU A 18 10.11 6.81 -5.40
C LEU A 18 10.26 5.35 -4.92
N ALA A 19 9.59 4.40 -5.58
CA ALA A 19 9.69 2.97 -5.30
C ALA A 19 11.16 2.50 -5.32
N GLN A 20 11.91 2.88 -6.36
CA GLN A 20 13.31 2.53 -6.50
C GLN A 20 14.17 3.08 -5.35
N SER A 21 13.92 4.32 -4.90
CA SER A 21 14.65 4.90 -3.75
C SER A 21 14.47 4.07 -2.46
N TRP A 22 13.35 3.37 -2.33
CA TRP A 22 13.05 2.49 -1.21
C TRP A 22 13.56 1.05 -1.39
N GLY A 23 14.15 0.74 -2.56
CA GLY A 23 14.64 -0.58 -2.93
C GLY A 23 13.53 -1.53 -3.39
N VAL A 24 12.40 -1.02 -3.88
CA VAL A 24 11.29 -1.83 -4.39
C VAL A 24 11.03 -1.55 -5.87
N LYS A 25 10.63 -2.57 -6.63
CA LYS A 25 10.13 -2.41 -8.00
C LYS A 25 8.64 -2.09 -7.96
N LEU A 26 8.17 -1.18 -8.81
CA LEU A 26 6.75 -0.86 -8.96
C LEU A 26 6.24 -1.37 -10.30
N VAL A 27 5.09 -2.05 -10.30
CA VAL A 27 4.42 -2.54 -11.50
C VAL A 27 2.96 -2.13 -11.48
N PHE A 28 2.52 -1.43 -12.52
CA PHE A 28 1.12 -1.09 -12.69
C PHE A 28 0.35 -2.23 -13.36
N ARG A 29 -0.87 -2.48 -12.90
CA ARG A 29 -1.76 -3.56 -13.34
C ARG A 29 -3.14 -3.02 -13.68
N GLU A 30 -3.78 -3.64 -14.66
CA GLU A 30 -5.20 -3.39 -14.95
C GLU A 30 -6.11 -4.06 -13.91
N TYR A 31 -5.63 -5.14 -13.29
CA TYR A 31 -6.38 -5.93 -12.32
C TYR A 31 -5.44 -6.57 -11.29
N LEU A 32 -5.84 -6.54 -10.01
CA LEU A 32 -5.08 -7.13 -8.90
C LEU A 32 -5.83 -8.23 -8.13
N GLY A 33 -7.10 -8.48 -8.47
CA GLY A 33 -8.01 -9.28 -7.65
C GLY A 33 -9.12 -8.42 -7.05
N ALA A 34 -10.13 -9.07 -6.45
CA ALA A 34 -11.17 -8.34 -5.74
C ALA A 34 -10.57 -7.55 -4.57
N ASP A 35 -11.00 -6.30 -4.43
CA ASP A 35 -10.78 -5.43 -3.26
C ASP A 35 -9.33 -4.99 -3.02
N MET A 36 -8.42 -5.27 -3.96
CA MET A 36 -7.01 -4.85 -3.91
C MET A 36 -6.74 -3.65 -4.81
N PHE A 37 -6.06 -2.65 -4.27
CA PHE A 37 -5.63 -1.44 -4.99
C PHE A 37 -4.11 -1.40 -5.17
N ALA A 38 -3.37 -1.95 -4.20
CA ALA A 38 -1.97 -2.25 -4.29
C ALA A 38 -1.68 -3.53 -3.47
N ARG A 39 -0.54 -4.16 -3.72
CA ARG A 39 -0.01 -5.24 -2.89
C ARG A 39 1.51 -5.32 -3.01
N VAL A 40 2.17 -5.68 -1.92
CA VAL A 40 3.57 -6.03 -1.92
C VAL A 40 3.79 -7.55 -2.02
N SER A 41 4.82 -7.95 -2.75
CA SER A 41 5.31 -9.33 -2.85
C SER A 41 6.83 -9.35 -2.73
N ILE A 42 7.37 -10.43 -2.15
CA ILE A 42 8.81 -10.70 -2.10
C ILE A 42 9.06 -11.94 -2.95
N THR A 43 9.90 -11.84 -3.98
CA THR A 43 10.25 -12.97 -4.84
C THR A 43 11.14 -13.96 -4.10
N SER A 44 11.30 -15.17 -4.64
CA SER A 44 12.23 -16.18 -4.11
C SER A 44 13.67 -15.66 -4.02
N ASP A 45 14.03 -14.72 -4.88
CA ASP A 45 15.37 -14.12 -4.96
C ASP A 45 15.53 -12.94 -3.97
N GLY A 46 14.50 -12.67 -3.17
CA GLY A 46 14.51 -11.62 -2.15
C GLY A 46 14.20 -10.22 -2.68
N GLU A 47 13.82 -10.08 -3.96
CA GLU A 47 13.41 -8.80 -4.52
C GLU A 47 12.00 -8.43 -4.05
N ALA A 48 11.81 -7.19 -3.60
CA ALA A 48 10.50 -6.68 -3.21
C ALA A 48 9.83 -5.92 -4.37
N TRP A 49 8.57 -6.26 -4.64
CA TRP A 49 7.75 -5.74 -5.72
C TRP A 49 6.46 -5.19 -5.14
N VAL A 50 6.06 -4.00 -5.58
CA VAL A 50 4.73 -3.45 -5.36
C VAL A 50 3.98 -3.53 -6.67
N GLU A 51 2.84 -4.20 -6.66
CA GLU A 51 1.89 -4.18 -7.77
C GLU A 51 0.74 -3.24 -7.42
N MET A 52 0.37 -2.34 -8.32
CA MET A 52 -0.62 -1.29 -8.08
C MET A 52 -1.59 -1.20 -9.25
N LEU A 53 -2.88 -0.96 -8.98
CA LEU A 53 -3.83 -0.67 -10.05
C LEU A 53 -3.43 0.61 -10.78
N GLN A 54 -3.54 0.62 -12.11
CA GLN A 54 -3.28 1.82 -12.91
C GLN A 54 -4.41 2.85 -12.83
N SER A 55 -5.61 2.42 -12.45
CA SER A 55 -6.77 3.28 -12.26
C SER A 55 -7.79 2.66 -11.32
N PHE A 56 -8.50 3.48 -10.55
CA PHE A 56 -9.60 3.06 -9.70
C PHE A 56 -10.47 4.24 -9.25
N ASP A 57 -11.67 3.97 -8.73
CA ASP A 57 -12.55 4.96 -8.13
C ASP A 57 -12.14 5.24 -6.67
N PRO A 58 -11.78 6.49 -6.31
CA PRO A 58 -11.48 6.88 -4.93
C PRO A 58 -12.59 6.51 -3.94
N GLU A 59 -13.87 6.63 -4.31
CA GLU A 59 -14.97 6.28 -3.40
C GLU A 59 -15.08 4.77 -3.17
N ASP A 60 -14.72 3.95 -4.17
CA ASP A 60 -14.58 2.49 -3.97
C ASP A 60 -13.44 2.18 -2.99
N TYR A 61 -12.33 2.92 -3.05
CA TYR A 61 -11.25 2.81 -2.05
C TYR A 61 -11.72 3.25 -0.65
N TYR A 62 -12.28 4.45 -0.52
CA TYR A 62 -12.66 5.03 0.78
C TYR A 62 -13.75 4.23 1.50
N SER A 63 -14.74 3.72 0.75
CA SER A 63 -15.81 2.90 1.33
C SER A 63 -15.31 1.58 1.92
N ARG A 64 -14.20 1.05 1.40
CA ARG A 64 -13.62 -0.23 1.82
C ARG A 64 -12.56 -0.06 2.91
N TRP A 65 -11.69 0.94 2.75
CA TRP A 65 -10.45 1.07 3.51
C TRP A 65 -10.39 2.34 4.38
N GLY A 66 -11.39 3.23 4.30
CA GLY A 66 -11.40 4.46 5.09
C GLY A 66 -10.45 5.52 4.52
N ASN A 67 -9.58 6.11 5.34
CA ASN A 67 -8.55 7.08 4.90
C ASN A 67 -9.07 8.29 4.08
N ARG A 68 -10.29 8.76 4.39
CA ARG A 68 -10.89 9.96 3.76
C ARG A 68 -10.13 11.27 4.03
N ASP A 69 -9.16 11.24 4.93
CA ASP A 69 -8.22 12.33 5.18
C ASP A 69 -7.13 12.46 4.10
N ILE A 70 -6.98 11.48 3.21
CA ILE A 70 -6.06 11.52 2.06
C ILE A 70 -6.80 12.07 0.85
N ALA A 71 -6.21 13.03 0.13
CA ALA A 71 -6.82 13.57 -1.07
C ALA A 71 -6.78 12.55 -2.23
N PRO A 72 -7.78 12.53 -3.15
CA PRO A 72 -7.79 11.59 -4.28
C PRO A 72 -6.49 11.61 -5.11
N GLY A 73 -5.93 12.79 -5.38
CA GLY A 73 -4.66 12.94 -6.12
C GLY A 73 -3.41 12.48 -5.37
N GLU A 74 -3.53 12.09 -4.10
CA GLU A 74 -2.43 11.53 -3.31
C GLU A 74 -2.54 10.01 -3.13
N LEU A 75 -3.62 9.37 -3.61
CA LEU A 75 -3.92 7.98 -3.31
C LEU A 75 -2.88 7.00 -3.86
N PHE A 76 -2.38 7.18 -5.09
CA PHE A 76 -1.34 6.31 -5.61
C PHE A 76 -0.05 6.40 -4.79
N ARG A 77 0.36 7.62 -4.42
CA ARG A 77 1.52 7.83 -3.53
C ARG A 77 1.30 7.21 -2.16
N PHE A 78 0.13 7.41 -1.57
CA PHE A 78 -0.24 6.84 -0.28
C PHE A 78 -0.18 5.31 -0.32
N LEU A 79 -0.80 4.69 -1.32
CA LEU A 79 -0.81 3.23 -1.48
C LEU A 79 0.60 2.66 -1.66
N LEU A 80 1.46 3.32 -2.45
CA LEU A 80 2.86 2.88 -2.61
C LEU A 80 3.59 2.90 -1.26
N LEU A 81 3.45 4.00 -0.50
CA LEU A 81 4.08 4.13 0.81
C LEU A 81 3.50 3.14 1.83
N HIS A 82 2.21 2.81 1.75
CA HIS A 82 1.55 1.80 2.58
C HIS A 82 2.16 0.42 2.36
N GLU A 83 2.30 0.00 1.10
CA GLU A 83 2.92 -1.27 0.74
C GLU A 83 4.40 -1.34 1.16
N ILE A 84 5.14 -0.23 0.99
CA ILE A 84 6.50 -0.11 1.50
C ILE A 84 6.54 -0.21 3.04
N ALA A 85 5.54 0.33 3.74
CA ALA A 85 5.46 0.27 5.19
C ALA A 85 5.38 -1.18 5.69
N HIS A 86 4.64 -2.07 5.01
CA HIS A 86 4.60 -3.49 5.37
C HIS A 86 5.99 -4.13 5.40
N LEU A 87 6.85 -3.78 4.44
CA LEU A 87 8.25 -4.25 4.41
C LEU A 87 9.08 -3.62 5.53
N LYS A 88 9.00 -2.30 5.71
CA LYS A 88 9.84 -1.57 6.67
C LYS A 88 9.49 -1.85 8.12
N LEU A 89 8.21 -2.14 8.38
CA LEU A 89 7.73 -2.55 9.68
C LEU A 89 7.90 -4.05 9.95
N GLY A 90 8.42 -4.81 8.96
CA GLY A 90 8.69 -6.24 9.09
C GLY A 90 7.43 -7.07 9.30
N HIS A 91 6.28 -6.63 8.78
CA HIS A 91 5.01 -7.33 8.95
C HIS A 91 5.04 -8.74 8.35
N ASP A 92 5.88 -8.98 7.34
CA ASP A 92 6.18 -10.29 6.74
C ASP A 92 6.89 -11.24 7.71
N ARG A 93 7.68 -10.71 8.65
CA ARG A 93 8.49 -11.47 9.62
C ARG A 93 7.84 -11.60 10.99
N GLU A 94 6.80 -10.83 11.27
CA GLU A 94 6.11 -10.88 12.54
C GLU A 94 5.34 -12.21 12.70
N SER A 95 5.87 -13.10 13.54
CA SER A 95 5.22 -14.36 13.93
C SER A 95 3.82 -14.12 14.50
N ILE A 96 2.90 -15.06 14.27
CA ILE A 96 1.59 -15.05 14.92
C ILE A 96 1.80 -15.14 16.45
N PRO A 97 1.33 -14.15 17.23
CA PRO A 97 1.48 -14.17 18.68
C PRO A 97 0.81 -15.39 19.32
N LYS A 98 1.41 -15.95 20.37
CA LYS A 98 0.93 -17.16 21.06
C LYS A 98 -0.47 -17.03 21.68
N TYR A 99 -0.96 -15.80 21.89
CA TYR A 99 -2.29 -15.53 22.44
C TYR A 99 -3.40 -15.56 21.38
N VAL A 100 -3.06 -15.65 20.08
CA VAL A 100 -4.03 -15.75 19.00
C VAL A 100 -4.63 -17.14 19.00
N ARG A 101 -5.92 -17.23 19.35
CA ARG A 101 -6.65 -18.51 19.41
C ARG A 101 -7.88 -18.54 18.54
N THR A 102 -8.41 -17.37 18.18
CA THR A 102 -9.62 -17.26 17.37
C THR A 102 -9.38 -16.48 16.08
N LYS A 103 -10.37 -16.55 15.19
CA LYS A 103 -10.41 -15.74 13.96
C LYS A 103 -10.45 -14.25 14.30
N GLU A 104 -11.15 -13.87 15.36
CA GLU A 104 -11.28 -12.48 15.82
C GLU A 104 -9.95 -11.94 16.35
N ASP A 105 -9.18 -12.75 17.08
CA ASP A 105 -7.82 -12.38 17.51
C ASP A 105 -6.92 -12.09 16.31
N TRP A 106 -7.00 -12.95 15.30
CA TRP A 106 -6.23 -12.79 14.07
C TRP A 106 -6.65 -11.54 13.30
N GLN A 107 -7.95 -11.30 13.17
CA GLN A 107 -8.49 -10.10 12.52
C GLN A 107 -8.06 -8.81 13.24
N ARG A 108 -8.01 -8.82 14.57
CA ARG A 108 -7.51 -7.68 15.36
C ARG A 108 -6.05 -7.38 15.03
N ILE A 109 -5.19 -8.39 14.98
CA ILE A 109 -3.77 -8.20 14.66
C ILE A 109 -3.59 -7.66 13.24
N ILE A 110 -4.33 -8.20 12.26
CA ILE A 110 -4.30 -7.67 10.89
C ILE A 110 -4.66 -6.18 10.92
N ARG A 111 -5.76 -5.79 11.59
CA ARG A 111 -6.18 -4.38 11.68
C ARG A 111 -5.13 -3.50 12.34
N GLU A 112 -4.45 -3.98 13.38
CA GLU A 112 -3.36 -3.24 14.03
C GLU A 112 -2.15 -3.05 13.11
N ARG A 113 -1.80 -4.07 12.32
CA ARG A 113 -0.74 -3.99 11.30
C ARG A 113 -1.10 -3.01 10.19
N GLU A 114 -2.31 -3.10 9.64
CA GLU A 114 -2.80 -2.16 8.61
C GLU A 114 -2.79 -0.72 9.15
N ALA A 115 -3.30 -0.49 10.37
CA ALA A 115 -3.29 0.84 10.98
C ALA A 115 -1.88 1.40 11.19
N ARG A 116 -0.90 0.55 11.52
CA ARG A 116 0.52 0.95 11.61
C ARG A 116 1.08 1.32 10.24
N ALA A 117 0.75 0.56 9.20
CA ALA A 117 1.15 0.85 7.82
C ALA A 117 0.54 2.18 7.35
N ASP A 118 -0.76 2.39 7.57
CA ASP A 118 -1.47 3.64 7.27
C ASP A 118 -0.78 4.83 7.94
N GLN A 119 -0.54 4.75 9.25
CA GLN A 119 0.11 5.83 10.01
C GLN A 119 1.53 6.11 9.52
N TRP A 120 2.27 5.08 9.14
CA TRP A 120 3.61 5.25 8.56
C TRP A 120 3.53 5.96 7.22
N ALA A 121 2.64 5.53 6.33
CA ALA A 121 2.43 6.12 5.01
C ALA A 121 1.98 7.59 5.10
N LYS A 122 1.00 7.89 5.97
CA LYS A 122 0.52 9.26 6.23
C LYS A 122 1.63 10.21 6.67
N ARG A 123 2.52 9.76 7.56
CA ARG A 123 3.68 10.57 7.99
C ARG A 123 4.66 10.83 6.85
N ARG A 124 4.78 9.90 5.91
CA ARG A 124 5.72 9.98 4.76
C ARG A 124 5.16 10.71 3.55
N LEU A 125 3.85 10.95 3.46
CA LEU A 125 3.28 11.72 2.34
C LEU A 125 3.95 13.09 2.14
N ARG A 126 4.36 13.75 3.23
CA ARG A 126 5.05 15.06 3.20
C ARG A 126 6.54 14.97 2.86
N ASP A 127 7.19 13.88 3.23
CA ASP A 127 8.62 13.63 3.05
C ASP A 127 8.82 12.16 2.63
N PRO A 128 8.57 11.85 1.35
CA PRO A 128 8.37 10.48 0.90
C PRO A 128 9.68 9.71 0.71
N LEU A 129 10.82 10.39 0.65
CA LEU A 129 12.11 9.77 0.40
C LEU A 129 12.63 9.02 1.64
N PRO A 130 13.47 7.98 1.46
CA PRO A 130 14.19 7.36 2.57
C PRO A 130 15.07 8.40 3.29
N LYS A 131 15.21 8.24 4.61
CA LYS A 131 16.15 9.01 5.42
C LYS A 131 17.41 8.21 5.65
#